data_AF-A0A935XUC5-F1
#
_entry.id   AF-A0A935XUC5-F1
#
_cell.length_a   1.000
_cell.length_b   1.000
_cell.length_c   1.000
_cell.angle_alpha   90.00
_cell.angle_beta   90.00
_cell.angle_gamma   90.00
#
_symmetry.space_group_name_H-M   'P 1'
#
loop_
_entity.id
_entity.type
_entity.pdbx_description
1 polymer ?
#
loop_
_entity_poly.entity_id
_entity_poly.type
_entity_poly.pdbx_seq_one_letter_code
_entity_poly.pdbx_strand_id
1 'polypeptide(L)'
;MRQVPNLVLPALVMTLLAVTEAMAIAKAFARRANEPFDGNQELVGQGLANLTGSFFSSYPASGSFNRSGVNVAAGARTPLAAVSAAVLLIVILSFVAPWARWLPLAVIGGLLVVVAWGLVNPREIRHLWKHEPVDRLPMVVTFAGTVTLSLEWAILLGLATAWVSRRLAGPETGSGSL
;
A
#
# COMPACT_ATOMS: atom_id res chain seq x y z
N MET A 1 -26.61 -10.54 -6.39
CA MET A 1 -26.30 -9.65 -7.52
C MET A 1 -26.68 -8.18 -7.31
N ARG A 2 -27.67 -7.82 -6.46
CA ARG A 2 -28.07 -6.40 -6.23
C ARG A 2 -27.01 -5.49 -5.58
N GLN A 3 -25.95 -6.05 -4.99
CA GLN A 3 -24.88 -5.26 -4.35
C GLN A 3 -23.70 -4.95 -5.28
N VAL A 4 -23.59 -5.62 -6.45
CA VAL A 4 -22.46 -5.43 -7.39
C VAL A 4 -22.29 -3.95 -7.79
N PRO A 5 -23.37 -3.20 -8.13
CA PRO A 5 -23.22 -1.78 -8.48
C PRO A 5 -22.60 -0.93 -7.37
N ASN A 6 -22.87 -1.26 -6.09
CA ASN A 6 -22.37 -0.51 -4.95
C ASN A 6 -20.89 -0.80 -4.64
N LEU A 7 -20.33 -1.86 -5.22
CA LEU A 7 -18.94 -2.26 -5.03
C LEU A 7 -18.01 -1.76 -6.14
N VAL A 8 -18.56 -1.30 -7.27
CA VAL A 8 -17.76 -0.85 -8.41
C VAL A 8 -16.85 0.32 -8.02
N LEU A 9 -17.39 1.33 -7.35
CA LEU A 9 -16.60 2.50 -6.95
C LEU A 9 -15.52 2.13 -5.90
N PRO A 10 -15.83 1.46 -4.77
CA PRO A 10 -14.81 1.00 -3.84
C PRO A 10 -13.75 0.11 -4.51
N ALA A 11 -14.15 -0.83 -5.38
CA ALA A 11 -13.21 -1.71 -6.07
C ALA A 11 -12.25 -0.95 -6.98
N LEU A 12 -12.74 0.05 -7.73
CA LEU A 12 -11.89 0.91 -8.56
C LEU A 12 -10.89 1.72 -7.73
N VAL A 13 -11.34 2.34 -6.64
CA VAL A 13 -10.47 3.14 -5.77
C VAL A 13 -9.42 2.26 -5.09
N MET A 14 -9.81 1.10 -4.59
CA MET A 14 -8.87 0.15 -3.96
C MET A 14 -7.89 -0.44 -4.97
N THR A 15 -8.31 -0.69 -6.21
CA THR A 15 -7.41 -1.16 -7.28
C THR A 15 -6.38 -0.09 -7.62
N LEU A 16 -6.80 1.16 -7.78
CA LEU A 16 -5.89 2.28 -8.06
C LEU A 16 -4.88 2.46 -6.92
N LEU A 17 -5.34 2.39 -5.67
CA LEU A 17 -4.47 2.46 -4.50
C LEU A 17 -3.46 1.31 -4.49
N ALA A 18 -3.92 0.06 -4.64
CA ALA A 18 -3.08 -1.13 -4.61
C ALA A 18 -2.02 -1.11 -5.71
N VAL A 19 -2.41 -0.75 -6.93
CA VAL A 19 -1.45 -0.65 -8.06
C VAL A 19 -0.45 0.48 -7.80
N THR A 20 -0.90 1.65 -7.36
CA THR A 20 0.00 2.79 -7.09
C THR A 20 1.00 2.46 -5.98
N GLU A 21 0.53 1.83 -4.91
CA GLU A 21 1.37 1.37 -3.81
C GLU A 21 2.38 0.31 -4.28
N ALA A 22 1.91 -0.74 -4.97
CA ALA A 22 2.78 -1.79 -5.49
C ALA A 22 3.86 -1.24 -6.43
N MET A 23 3.49 -0.35 -7.37
CA MET A 23 4.43 0.30 -8.29
C MET A 23 5.44 1.18 -7.54
N ALA A 24 4.99 1.96 -6.55
CA ALA A 24 5.88 2.81 -5.76
C ALA A 24 6.91 1.98 -4.98
N ILE A 25 6.47 0.87 -4.38
CA ILE A 25 7.33 -0.08 -3.66
C ILE A 25 8.32 -0.73 -4.63
N ALA A 26 7.83 -1.34 -5.70
CA ALA A 26 8.65 -2.05 -6.67
C ALA A 26 9.72 -1.13 -7.29
N LYS A 27 9.33 0.08 -7.68
CA LYS A 27 10.27 1.10 -8.20
C LYS A 27 11.31 1.52 -7.16
N ALA A 28 10.92 1.67 -5.89
CA ALA A 28 11.86 2.01 -4.82
C ALA A 28 12.89 0.91 -4.57
N PHE A 29 12.49 -0.36 -4.59
CA PHE A 29 13.41 -1.49 -4.44
C PHE A 29 14.28 -1.71 -5.67
N ALA A 30 13.72 -1.62 -6.89
CA ALA A 30 14.49 -1.71 -8.13
C ALA A 30 15.60 -0.64 -8.19
N ARG A 31 15.28 0.61 -7.80
CA ARG A 31 16.28 1.68 -7.67
C ARG A 31 17.39 1.36 -6.67
N ARG A 32 17.04 0.79 -5.52
CA ARG A 32 18.04 0.39 -4.49
C ARG A 32 18.92 -0.78 -4.95
N ALA A 33 18.35 -1.71 -5.69
CA ALA A 33 19.04 -2.88 -6.25
C ALA A 33 19.79 -2.57 -7.55
N ASN A 34 19.59 -1.38 -8.13
CA ASN A 34 20.07 -0.98 -9.45
C ASN A 34 19.61 -1.94 -10.56
N GLU A 35 18.35 -2.37 -10.47
CA GLU A 35 17.69 -3.29 -11.40
C GLU A 35 16.74 -2.55 -12.34
N PRO A 36 16.52 -3.05 -13.57
CA PRO A 36 15.51 -2.49 -14.46
C PRO A 36 14.11 -2.68 -13.86
N PHE A 37 13.24 -1.69 -14.06
CA PHE A 37 11.85 -1.71 -13.62
C PHE A 37 10.90 -1.53 -14.82
N ASP A 38 10.01 -2.49 -15.02
CA ASP A 38 8.92 -2.41 -15.98
C ASP A 38 7.58 -2.33 -15.24
N GLY A 39 6.96 -1.15 -15.27
CA GLY A 39 5.65 -0.93 -14.63
C GLY A 39 4.50 -1.68 -15.28
N ASN A 40 4.57 -1.97 -16.59
CA ASN A 40 3.54 -2.76 -17.26
C ASN A 40 3.58 -4.21 -16.78
N GLN A 41 4.79 -4.75 -16.62
CA GLN A 41 4.97 -6.10 -16.09
C GLN A 41 4.45 -6.21 -14.64
N GLU A 42 4.74 -5.22 -13.79
CA GLU A 42 4.20 -5.19 -12.41
C GLU A 42 2.67 -5.10 -12.41
N LEU A 43 2.08 -4.26 -13.27
CA LEU A 43 0.62 -4.13 -13.38
C LEU A 43 -0.04 -5.44 -13.79
N VAL A 44 0.51 -6.13 -14.79
CA VAL A 44 0.03 -7.45 -15.23
C VAL A 44 0.19 -8.47 -14.10
N GLY A 45 1.31 -8.44 -13.37
CA GLY A 45 1.55 -9.31 -12.22
C GLY A 45 0.50 -9.13 -11.11
N GLN A 46 0.23 -7.89 -10.70
CA GLN A 46 -0.80 -7.55 -9.70
C GLN A 46 -2.20 -7.96 -10.16
N GLY A 47 -2.52 -7.73 -11.45
CA GLY A 47 -3.79 -8.12 -12.04
C GLY A 47 -4.00 -9.63 -12.02
N LEU A 48 -2.99 -10.40 -12.46
CA LEU A 48 -3.04 -11.87 -12.44
C LEU A 48 -3.09 -12.43 -11.02
N ALA A 49 -2.35 -11.83 -10.08
CA ALA A 49 -2.37 -12.24 -8.67
C ALA A 49 -3.76 -12.07 -8.05
N ASN A 50 -4.39 -10.90 -8.25
CA ASN A 50 -5.72 -10.61 -7.73
C ASN A 50 -6.83 -11.39 -8.45
N LEU A 51 -6.72 -11.58 -9.78
CA LEU A 51 -7.64 -12.43 -10.54
C LEU A 51 -7.60 -13.86 -10.00
N THR A 52 -6.41 -14.44 -9.87
CA THR A 52 -6.22 -15.79 -9.34
C THR A 52 -6.74 -15.89 -7.91
N GLY A 53 -6.38 -14.93 -7.05
CA GLY A 53 -6.83 -14.89 -5.66
C GLY A 53 -8.35 -14.82 -5.49
N SER A 54 -9.07 -14.18 -6.42
CA SER A 54 -10.54 -14.08 -6.39
C SER A 54 -11.24 -15.45 -6.43
N PHE A 55 -10.62 -16.46 -7.06
CA PHE A 55 -11.13 -17.84 -7.07
C PHE A 55 -10.92 -18.57 -5.74
N PHE A 56 -10.12 -18.03 -4.83
CA PHE A 56 -9.78 -18.60 -3.52
C PHE A 56 -10.30 -17.76 -2.35
N SER A 57 -11.29 -16.88 -2.59
CA SER A 57 -11.83 -15.95 -1.57
C SER A 57 -10.76 -15.06 -0.92
N SER A 58 -9.73 -14.67 -1.68
CA SER A 58 -8.72 -13.75 -1.18
C SER A 58 -9.27 -12.32 -1.08
N TYR A 59 -8.75 -11.56 -0.12
CA TYR A 59 -8.86 -10.10 -0.16
C TYR A 59 -8.00 -9.52 -1.30
N PRO A 60 -8.31 -8.30 -1.77
CA PRO A 60 -7.43 -7.58 -2.68
C PRO A 60 -6.00 -7.48 -2.09
N ALA A 61 -5.02 -7.86 -2.89
CA ALA A 61 -3.61 -7.85 -2.54
C ALA A 61 -2.87 -6.71 -3.25
N SER A 62 -1.84 -6.20 -2.59
CA SER A 62 -0.94 -5.13 -3.03
C SER A 62 0.51 -5.47 -2.62
N GLY A 63 1.46 -4.62 -3.01
CA GLY A 63 2.81 -4.65 -2.47
C GLY A 63 2.85 -4.31 -0.97
N SER A 64 3.97 -4.60 -0.31
CA SER A 64 4.19 -4.19 1.09
C SER A 64 5.64 -3.79 1.34
N PHE A 65 5.87 -2.54 1.76
CA PHE A 65 7.20 -2.04 2.12
C PHE A 65 7.82 -2.89 3.25
N ASN A 66 7.05 -3.22 4.28
CA ASN A 66 7.54 -3.98 5.43
C ASN A 66 7.94 -5.40 5.03
N ARG A 67 7.07 -6.14 4.31
CA ARG A 67 7.39 -7.53 3.90
C ARG A 67 8.56 -7.56 2.93
N SER A 68 8.58 -6.68 1.94
CA SER A 68 9.66 -6.61 0.95
C SER A 68 10.98 -6.19 1.61
N GLY A 69 10.94 -5.22 2.52
CA GLY A 69 12.11 -4.75 3.27
C GLY A 69 12.74 -5.83 4.12
N VAL A 70 11.93 -6.59 4.88
CA VAL A 70 12.42 -7.73 5.66
C VAL A 70 12.98 -8.83 4.75
N ASN A 71 12.31 -9.12 3.63
CA ASN A 71 12.76 -10.15 2.69
C ASN A 71 14.13 -9.79 2.07
N VAL A 72 14.30 -8.55 1.64
CA VAL A 72 15.58 -8.05 1.10
C VAL A 72 16.66 -8.00 2.18
N ALA A 73 16.33 -7.58 3.40
CA ALA A 73 17.26 -7.58 4.53
C ALA A 73 17.71 -9.01 4.92
N ALA A 74 16.85 -10.00 4.71
CA ALA A 74 17.17 -11.42 4.86
C ALA A 74 18.01 -12.00 3.69
N GLY A 75 18.36 -11.18 2.70
CA GLY A 75 19.21 -11.58 1.57
C GLY A 75 18.45 -12.12 0.36
N ALA A 76 17.14 -11.88 0.24
CA ALA A 76 16.38 -12.28 -0.95
C ALA A 76 16.92 -11.59 -2.22
N ARG A 77 17.17 -12.40 -3.26
CA ARG A 77 17.67 -11.94 -4.57
C ARG A 77 16.81 -12.37 -5.75
N THR A 78 15.85 -13.26 -5.53
CA THR A 78 14.98 -13.79 -6.58
C THR A 78 13.53 -13.88 -6.10
N PRO A 79 12.56 -13.90 -7.02
CA PRO A 79 11.14 -14.07 -6.68
C PRO A 79 10.83 -15.36 -5.90
N LEU A 80 11.71 -16.37 -5.98
CA LEU A 80 11.57 -17.63 -5.25
C LEU A 80 11.55 -17.43 -3.73
N ALA A 81 12.16 -16.35 -3.21
CA ALA A 81 12.05 -16.02 -1.79
C ALA A 81 10.59 -15.77 -1.37
N ALA A 82 9.83 -15.02 -2.17
CA ALA A 82 8.41 -14.77 -1.90
C ALA A 82 7.56 -16.05 -2.06
N VAL A 83 7.87 -16.88 -3.06
CA VAL A 83 7.20 -18.19 -3.25
C VAL A 83 7.44 -19.09 -2.04
N SER A 84 8.69 -19.19 -1.58
CA SER A 84 9.03 -19.99 -0.39
C SER A 84 8.33 -19.48 0.88
N ALA A 85 8.23 -18.16 1.05
CA ALA A 85 7.50 -17.56 2.17
C ALA A 85 6.00 -17.88 2.11
N ALA A 86 5.39 -17.88 0.92
CA ALA A 86 4.00 -18.26 0.73
C ALA A 86 3.76 -19.75 1.03
N VAL A 87 4.63 -20.65 0.55
CA VAL A 87 4.56 -22.09 0.86
C VAL A 87 4.72 -22.33 2.35
N LEU A 88 5.72 -21.71 2.98
CA LEU A 88 5.94 -21.80 4.42
C LEU A 88 4.71 -21.30 5.20
N LEU A 89 4.11 -20.18 4.76
CA LEU A 89 2.90 -19.64 5.39
C LEU A 89 1.74 -20.62 5.32
N ILE A 90 1.52 -21.30 4.18
CA ILE A 90 0.49 -22.34 4.05
C ILE A 90 0.74 -23.48 5.03
N VAL A 91 1.99 -23.94 5.15
CA VAL A 91 2.39 -25.00 6.09
C VAL A 91 2.11 -24.55 7.52
N ILE A 92 2.60 -23.37 7.92
CA ILE A 92 2.40 -22.82 9.26
C ILE A 92 0.91 -22.70 9.59
N LEU A 93 0.11 -22.10 8.70
CA LEU A 93 -1.32 -21.92 8.94
C LEU A 93 -2.06 -23.26 9.04
N SER A 94 -1.64 -24.28 8.30
CA SER A 94 -2.25 -25.61 8.38
C SER A 94 -2.10 -26.24 9.79
N PHE A 95 -1.03 -25.91 10.51
CA PHE A 95 -0.80 -26.37 11.89
C PHE A 95 -1.30 -25.40 12.97
N VAL A 96 -1.18 -24.09 12.72
CA VAL A 96 -1.45 -23.04 13.73
C VAL A 96 -2.90 -22.57 13.71
N ALA A 97 -3.63 -22.71 12.60
CA ALA A 97 -5.03 -22.25 12.51
C ALA A 97 -5.95 -22.79 13.63
N PRO A 98 -5.87 -24.06 14.07
CA PRO A 98 -6.68 -24.56 15.20
C PRO A 98 -6.38 -23.85 16.54
N TRP A 99 -5.18 -23.33 16.69
CA TRP A 99 -4.70 -22.65 17.90
C TRP A 99 -5.06 -21.16 17.89
N ALA A 100 -5.33 -20.58 16.72
CA ALA A 100 -5.69 -19.17 16.56
C ALA A 100 -6.92 -18.77 17.40
N ARG A 101 -7.82 -19.72 17.72
CA ARG A 101 -8.97 -19.49 18.60
C ARG A 101 -8.62 -19.08 20.03
N TRP A 102 -7.38 -19.34 20.47
CA TRP A 102 -6.88 -18.95 21.79
C TRP A 102 -6.13 -17.63 21.79
N LEU A 103 -5.96 -17.00 20.61
CA LEU A 103 -5.23 -15.76 20.50
C LEU A 103 -6.09 -14.60 21.04
N PRO A 104 -5.68 -13.93 22.14
CA PRO A 104 -6.46 -12.84 22.69
C PRO A 104 -6.51 -11.67 21.70
N LEU A 105 -7.70 -11.08 21.50
CA LEU A 105 -7.85 -9.92 20.62
C LEU A 105 -6.95 -8.74 21.04
N ALA A 106 -6.64 -8.63 22.33
CA ALA A 106 -5.69 -7.64 22.85
C ALA A 106 -4.27 -7.78 22.27
N VAL A 107 -3.81 -9.02 22.02
CA VAL A 107 -2.49 -9.28 21.41
C VAL A 107 -2.49 -8.83 19.95
N ILE A 108 -3.56 -9.16 19.21
CA ILE A 108 -3.72 -8.74 17.81
C ILE A 108 -3.80 -7.22 17.72
N GLY A 109 -4.61 -6.59 18.58
CA GLY A 109 -4.73 -5.13 18.64
C GLY A 109 -3.41 -4.44 18.97
N GLY A 110 -2.68 -4.95 19.97
CA GLY A 110 -1.35 -4.44 20.33
C GLY A 110 -0.35 -4.54 19.17
N LEU A 111 -0.33 -5.68 18.47
CA LEU A 111 0.48 -5.87 17.27
C LEU A 111 0.13 -4.87 16.17
N LEU A 112 -1.17 -4.64 15.92
CA LEU A 112 -1.62 -3.66 14.92
C LEU A 112 -1.20 -2.23 15.27
N VAL A 113 -1.25 -1.84 16.54
CA VAL A 113 -0.77 -0.52 16.99
C VAL A 113 0.73 -0.38 16.77
N VAL A 114 1.53 -1.41 17.08
CA VAL A 114 2.98 -1.40 16.83
C VAL A 114 3.30 -1.30 15.34
N VAL A 115 2.59 -2.04 14.49
CA VAL A 115 2.75 -1.97 13.03
C VAL A 115 2.37 -0.59 12.51
N ALA A 116 1.23 -0.05 12.95
CA ALA A 116 0.78 1.29 12.56
C ALA A 116 1.78 2.37 12.97
N TRP A 117 2.33 2.27 14.18
CA TRP A 117 3.38 3.19 14.66
C TRP A 117 4.62 3.15 13.76
N GLY A 118 5.03 1.97 13.29
CA GLY A 118 6.15 1.80 12.38
C GLY A 118 5.93 2.39 10.98
N LEU A 119 4.68 2.60 10.56
CA LEU A 119 4.34 3.21 9.26
C LEU A 119 4.37 4.74 9.31
N VAL A 120 4.23 5.35 10.49
CA VAL A 120 4.28 6.80 10.63
C VAL A 120 5.72 7.28 10.45
N ASN A 121 5.94 8.23 9.53
CA ASN A 121 7.23 8.88 9.31
C ASN A 121 7.16 10.36 9.71
N PRO A 122 7.44 10.71 10.97
CA PRO A 122 7.36 12.10 11.45
C PRO A 122 8.34 13.03 10.74
N ARG A 123 9.47 12.49 10.24
CA ARG A 123 10.48 13.28 9.53
C ARG A 123 9.92 13.74 8.18
N GLU A 124 9.29 12.83 7.44
CA GLU A 124 8.66 13.13 6.16
C GLU A 124 7.48 14.10 6.33
N ILE A 125 6.60 13.85 7.31
CA ILE A 125 5.49 14.75 7.62
C ILE A 125 6.01 16.16 7.91
N ARG A 126 7.06 16.28 8.72
CA ARG A 126 7.67 17.58 9.05
C ARG A 126 8.35 18.22 7.84
N HIS A 127 8.97 17.43 6.97
CA HIS A 127 9.61 17.90 5.74
C HIS A 127 8.57 18.47 4.78
N LEU A 128 7.54 17.70 4.43
CA LEU A 128 6.42 18.15 3.60
C LEU A 128 5.73 19.37 4.20
N TRP A 129 5.51 19.38 5.52
CA TRP A 129 4.91 20.54 6.18
C TRP A 129 5.76 21.80 6.09
N LYS A 130 7.09 21.71 6.13
CA LYS A 130 7.96 22.89 6.08
C LYS A 130 8.27 23.34 4.66
N HIS A 131 8.50 22.40 3.75
CA HIS A 131 9.13 22.67 2.46
C HIS A 131 8.16 22.56 1.27
N GLU A 132 7.07 21.79 1.39
CA GLU A 132 6.15 21.52 0.28
C GLU A 132 4.75 22.11 0.55
N PRO A 133 4.55 23.44 0.36
CA PRO A 133 3.27 24.08 0.67
C PRO A 133 2.10 23.52 -0.15
N VAL A 134 2.38 23.01 -1.35
CA VAL A 134 1.40 22.41 -2.27
C VAL A 134 0.84 21.08 -1.74
N ASP A 135 1.63 20.34 -0.96
CA ASP A 135 1.25 19.01 -0.42
C ASP A 135 0.68 19.09 1.02
N ARG A 136 0.71 20.26 1.68
CA ARG A 136 0.14 20.44 3.03
C ARG A 136 -1.37 20.19 3.09
N LEU A 137 -2.13 20.83 2.20
CA LEU A 137 -3.59 20.72 2.19
C LEU A 137 -4.05 19.29 1.89
N PRO A 138 -3.53 18.61 0.83
CA PRO A 138 -3.87 17.21 0.56
C PRO A 138 -3.55 16.28 1.73
N MET A 139 -2.43 16.51 2.43
CA MET A 139 -2.05 15.70 3.59
C MET A 139 -3.08 15.82 4.73
N VAL A 140 -3.49 17.03 5.09
CA VAL A 140 -4.50 17.26 6.15
C VAL A 140 -5.85 16.69 5.76
N VAL A 141 -6.27 16.91 4.50
CA VAL A 141 -7.55 16.42 3.98
C VAL A 141 -7.58 14.89 3.97
N THR A 142 -6.50 14.25 3.51
CA THR A 142 -6.41 12.78 3.50
C THR A 142 -6.44 12.23 4.92
N PHE A 143 -5.66 12.81 5.84
CA PHE A 143 -5.64 12.39 7.25
C PHE A 143 -7.03 12.49 7.89
N ALA A 144 -7.66 13.68 7.84
CA ALA A 144 -8.99 13.89 8.41
C ALA A 144 -10.05 13.01 7.72
N GLY A 145 -9.95 12.86 6.40
CA GLY A 145 -10.83 12.01 5.61
C GLY A 145 -10.77 10.56 6.05
N THR A 146 -9.57 9.98 6.24
CA THR A 146 -9.43 8.57 6.64
C THR A 146 -9.96 8.28 8.05
N VAL A 147 -10.07 9.30 8.91
CA VAL A 147 -10.63 9.17 10.27
C VAL A 147 -12.15 9.31 10.29
N THR A 148 -12.72 10.09 9.36
CA THR A 148 -14.13 10.53 9.44
C THR A 148 -15.04 9.94 8.36
N LEU A 149 -14.47 9.50 7.24
CA LEU A 149 -15.20 9.01 6.07
C LEU A 149 -14.79 7.57 5.72
N SER A 150 -15.57 6.93 4.85
CA SER A 150 -15.15 5.67 4.23
C SER A 150 -13.86 5.88 3.44
N LEU A 151 -13.01 4.84 3.40
CA LEU A 151 -11.68 4.89 2.82
C LEU A 151 -11.68 5.37 1.36
N GLU A 152 -12.69 4.95 0.57
CA GLU A 152 -12.81 5.35 -0.83
C GLU A 152 -12.99 6.87 -1.00
N TRP A 153 -13.79 7.51 -0.13
CA TRP A 153 -14.03 8.95 -0.15
C TRP A 153 -12.82 9.73 0.36
N ALA A 154 -12.15 9.22 1.39
CA ALA A 154 -10.91 9.81 1.89
C ALA A 154 -9.82 9.89 0.81
N ILE A 155 -9.63 8.80 0.05
CA ILE A 155 -8.66 8.73 -1.04
C ILE A 155 -9.04 9.69 -2.17
N LEU A 156 -10.31 9.69 -2.60
CA LEU A 156 -10.77 10.57 -3.68
C LEU A 156 -10.61 12.05 -3.33
N LEU A 157 -10.93 12.44 -2.09
CA LEU A 157 -10.74 13.82 -1.61
C LEU A 157 -9.26 14.19 -1.54
N GLY A 158 -8.41 13.28 -1.06
CA GLY A 158 -6.95 13.46 -1.05
C GLY A 158 -6.38 13.69 -2.47
N LEU A 159 -6.77 12.85 -3.43
CA LEU A 159 -6.35 13.01 -4.83
C LEU A 159 -6.89 14.30 -5.46
N ALA A 160 -8.17 14.60 -5.26
CA ALA A 160 -8.78 15.81 -5.82
C ALA A 160 -8.09 17.07 -5.30
N THR A 161 -7.84 17.13 -3.99
CA THR A 161 -7.15 18.28 -3.38
C THR A 161 -5.70 18.37 -3.81
N ALA A 162 -4.98 17.25 -3.94
CA ALA A 162 -3.61 17.24 -4.48
C ALA A 162 -3.54 17.74 -5.93
N TRP A 163 -4.49 17.32 -6.76
CA TRP A 163 -4.54 17.76 -8.15
C TRP A 163 -4.87 19.25 -8.26
N VAL A 164 -5.85 19.74 -7.48
CA VAL A 164 -6.20 21.17 -7.45
C VAL A 164 -5.04 22.01 -6.94
N SER A 165 -4.40 21.62 -5.83
CA SER A 165 -3.29 22.41 -5.25
C SER A 165 -2.12 22.53 -6.22
N ARG A 166 -1.74 21.43 -6.89
CA ARG A 166 -0.67 21.44 -7.91
C ARG A 166 -1.03 22.27 -9.13
N ARG A 167 -2.30 22.23 -9.55
CA ARG A 167 -2.76 23.03 -10.70
C ARG A 167 -2.76 24.53 -10.41
N LEU A 168 -3.07 24.92 -9.17
CA LEU A 168 -3.04 26.33 -8.72
C LEU A 168 -1.62 26.85 -8.48
N ALA A 169 -0.65 25.97 -8.18
CA ALA A 169 0.73 26.35 -7.90
C ALA A 169 1.56 26.76 -9.14
N GLY A 170 1.05 26.56 -10.36
CA GLY A 170 1.76 26.87 -11.60
C GLY A 170 2.95 25.93 -11.91
N PRO A 171 3.47 25.92 -13.15
CA PRO A 171 4.47 24.93 -13.61
C PRO A 171 5.89 25.06 -13.04
N GLU A 172 6.20 26.03 -12.16
CA GLU A 172 7.59 26.37 -11.81
C GLU A 172 8.13 25.78 -10.49
N THR A 173 7.36 24.98 -9.77
CA THR A 173 7.83 24.37 -8.50
C THR A 173 8.35 22.93 -8.63
N GLY A 174 8.55 22.45 -9.87
CA GLY A 174 8.86 21.03 -10.16
C GLY A 174 10.31 20.66 -10.52
N SER A 175 11.32 21.47 -10.25
CA SER A 175 12.74 21.07 -10.46
C SER A 175 13.63 21.44 -9.29
N GLY A 176 13.74 20.55 -8.31
CA GLY A 176 14.55 20.82 -7.11
C GLY A 176 14.87 19.61 -6.25
N SER A 177 15.05 18.41 -6.82
CA SER A 177 15.90 17.34 -6.27
C SER A 177 15.70 16.06 -7.10
N LEU A 178 16.60 15.84 -8.06
CA LEU A 178 16.93 14.51 -8.55
C LEU A 178 17.91 13.85 -7.58
#